data_AF-A0A210W4W4-F1
#
_entry.id   AF-A0A210W4W4-F1
#
_cell.length_a   1.000
_cell.length_b   1.000
_cell.length_c   1.000
_cell.angle_alpha   90.00
_cell.angle_beta   90.00
_cell.angle_gamma   90.00
#
_symmetry.space_group_name_H-M   'P 1'
#
loop_
_entity.id
_entity.type
_entity.pdbx_description
1 polymer ?
#
loop_
_entity_poly.entity_id
_entity_poly.type
_entity_poly.pdbx_seq_one_letter_code
_entity_poly.pdbx_strand_id
1 'polypeptide(L)'
;MGIVKISDQLHDQIRLSSAALGRSINAQAEHWLRVGQLAEHHPHLDYAGICALLLQEAAATLKLGEPEAAPAPADTAARRPRPVRLSEGLQ
;
A
#
# COMPACT_ATOMS: atom_id res chain seq x y z
N MET A 1 13.23 -17.13 -2.85
CA MET A 1 12.43 -16.93 -4.07
C MET A 1 12.71 -18.07 -5.05
N GLY A 2 11.67 -18.68 -5.63
CA GLY A 2 11.85 -19.64 -6.73
C GLY A 2 12.12 -18.90 -8.05
N ILE A 3 13.09 -19.38 -8.84
CA ILE A 3 13.38 -18.82 -10.17
C ILE A 3 12.48 -19.53 -11.18
N VAL A 4 11.61 -18.79 -11.86
CA VAL A 4 10.81 -19.31 -12.96
C VAL A 4 11.59 -19.13 -14.25
N LYS A 5 11.86 -20.22 -14.97
CA LYS A 5 12.47 -20.18 -16.30
C LYS A 5 11.40 -19.85 -17.33
N ILE A 6 11.73 -18.96 -18.26
CA ILE A 6 10.90 -18.60 -19.42
C ILE A 6 11.73 -18.70 -20.69
N SER A 7 11.09 -18.75 -21.86
CA SER A 7 11.80 -18.77 -23.14
C SER A 7 12.47 -17.43 -23.44
N ASP A 8 13.57 -17.47 -24.20
CA ASP A 8 14.28 -16.26 -24.63
C ASP A 8 13.37 -15.28 -25.38
N GLN A 9 12.50 -15.81 -26.24
CA GLN A 9 11.50 -15.02 -26.96
C GLN A 9 10.56 -14.26 -26.00
N LEU A 10 10.08 -14.90 -24.93
CA LEU A 10 9.20 -14.25 -23.97
C LEU A 10 9.99 -13.20 -23.17
N HIS A 11 11.22 -13.50 -22.80
CA HIS A 11 12.10 -12.57 -22.10
C HIS A 11 12.33 -11.28 -22.93
N ASP A 12 12.54 -11.40 -24.24
CA ASP A 12 12.70 -10.25 -25.14
C ASP A 12 11.42 -9.41 -25.25
N GLN A 13 10.24 -10.05 -25.31
CA GLN A 13 8.95 -9.35 -25.32
C GLN A 13 8.70 -8.59 -24.00
N ILE A 14 9.06 -9.19 -22.86
CA ILE A 14 9.00 -8.54 -21.55
C ILE A 14 9.94 -7.34 -21.53
N ARG A 15 11.16 -7.48 -22.03
CA ARG A 15 12.15 -6.41 -22.10
C ARG A 15 11.66 -5.22 -22.92
N LEU A 16 11.04 -5.48 -24.08
CA LEU A 16 10.43 -4.45 -24.90
C LEU A 16 9.28 -3.74 -24.19
N SER A 17 8.35 -4.51 -23.60
CA SER A 17 7.19 -3.96 -22.89
C SER A 17 7.61 -3.15 -21.66
N SER A 18 8.61 -3.63 -20.92
CA SER A 18 9.23 -2.95 -19.78
C SER A 18 9.76 -1.58 -20.17
N ALA A 19 10.49 -1.47 -21.29
CA ALA A 19 11.00 -0.20 -21.81
C ALA A 19 9.87 0.75 -22.23
N ALA A 20 8.81 0.24 -22.87
CA ALA A 20 7.68 1.03 -23.33
C ALA A 20 6.78 1.54 -22.19
N LEU A 21 6.62 0.73 -21.12
CA LEU A 21 5.63 0.96 -20.06
C LEU A 21 6.28 1.44 -18.75
N GLY A 22 7.58 1.73 -18.76
CA GLY A 22 8.30 2.37 -17.66
C GLY A 22 8.39 1.55 -16.38
N ARG A 23 8.31 0.22 -16.46
CA ARG A 23 8.36 -0.71 -15.32
C ARG A 23 9.51 -1.69 -15.45
N SER A 24 10.02 -2.25 -14.36
CA SER A 24 11.07 -3.27 -14.43
C SER A 24 10.58 -4.55 -15.13
N ILE A 25 11.51 -5.37 -15.63
CA ILE A 25 11.22 -6.67 -16.26
C ILE A 25 10.41 -7.57 -15.30
N ASN A 26 10.81 -7.62 -14.03
CA ASN A 26 10.10 -8.42 -13.03
C ASN A 26 8.69 -7.87 -12.78
N ALA A 27 8.52 -6.55 -12.67
CA ALA A 27 7.20 -5.94 -12.48
C ALA A 27 6.29 -6.14 -13.71
N GLN A 28 6.85 -6.18 -14.92
CA GLN A 28 6.14 -6.53 -16.13
C GLN A 28 5.66 -7.99 -16.11
N ALA A 29 6.53 -8.92 -15.73
CA ALA A 29 6.19 -10.34 -15.60
C ALA A 29 5.11 -10.56 -14.53
N GLU A 30 5.27 -9.95 -13.35
CA GLU A 30 4.31 -10.03 -12.25
C GLU A 30 2.93 -9.50 -12.67
N HIS A 31 2.88 -8.38 -13.39
CA HIS A 31 1.63 -7.84 -13.91
C HIS A 31 0.92 -8.83 -14.84
N TRP A 32 1.62 -9.44 -15.79
CA TRP A 32 1.00 -10.43 -16.69
C TRP A 32 0.51 -11.67 -15.95
N LEU A 33 1.27 -12.14 -14.95
CA LEU A 33 0.84 -13.27 -14.11
C LEU A 33 -0.43 -12.94 -13.33
N ARG A 34 -0.51 -11.74 -12.74
CA ARG A 34 -1.73 -11.30 -12.04
C ARG A 34 -2.92 -11.14 -12.98
N VAL A 35 -2.71 -10.55 -14.16
CA VAL A 35 -3.76 -10.43 -15.18
C VAL A 35 -4.28 -11.82 -15.57
N GLY A 36 -3.38 -12.78 -15.83
CA GLY A 36 -3.76 -14.15 -16.18
C GLY A 36 -4.52 -14.86 -15.06
N GLN A 37 -4.07 -14.72 -13.80
CA GLN A 37 -4.76 -15.29 -12.65
C GLN A 37 -6.17 -14.69 -12.47
N LEU A 38 -6.31 -13.38 -12.61
CA LEU A 38 -7.62 -12.71 -12.51
C LEU A 38 -8.55 -13.10 -13.66
N ALA A 39 -8.02 -13.23 -14.88
CA ALA A 39 -8.80 -13.72 -16.02
C ALA A 39 -9.32 -15.15 -15.79
N GLU A 40 -8.51 -16.03 -15.20
CA GLU A 40 -8.91 -17.41 -14.86
C GLU A 40 -10.04 -17.43 -13.81
N HIS A 41 -9.93 -16.61 -12.75
CA HIS A 41 -10.94 -16.56 -11.69
C HIS A 41 -12.21 -15.78 -12.08
N HIS A 42 -12.09 -14.83 -13.01
CA HIS A 42 -13.18 -13.96 -13.44
C HIS A 42 -13.35 -14.01 -14.96
N PRO A 43 -13.76 -15.16 -15.53
CA PRO A 43 -13.79 -15.38 -16.99
C PRO A 43 -14.79 -14.50 -17.76
N HIS A 44 -15.66 -13.78 -17.04
CA HIS A 44 -16.66 -12.87 -17.60
C HIS A 44 -16.18 -11.41 -17.65
N LEU A 45 -15.04 -11.09 -17.04
CA LEU A 45 -14.47 -9.75 -17.09
C LEU A 45 -13.63 -9.56 -18.34
N ASP A 46 -13.72 -8.36 -18.92
CA ASP A 46 -12.79 -7.91 -19.94
C ASP A 46 -11.51 -7.34 -19.30
N TYR A 47 -10.56 -6.92 -20.13
CA TYR A 47 -9.30 -6.36 -19.65
C TYR A 47 -9.50 -5.10 -18.79
N ALA A 48 -10.50 -4.27 -19.09
CA ALA A 48 -10.78 -3.08 -18.30
C ALA A 48 -11.28 -3.45 -16.89
N GLY A 49 -12.15 -4.46 -16.78
CA GLY A 49 -12.59 -5.03 -15.50
C GLY A 49 -11.45 -5.61 -14.69
N ILE A 50 -10.53 -6.35 -15.33
CA ILE A 50 -9.33 -6.88 -14.66
C ILE A 50 -8.44 -5.74 -14.13
N CYS A 51 -8.23 -4.68 -14.93
CA CYS A 51 -7.47 -3.51 -14.48
C CYS A 51 -8.12 -2.80 -13.29
N ALA A 52 -9.45 -2.73 -13.24
CA ALA A 52 -10.17 -2.17 -12.09
C ALA A 52 -9.92 -2.98 -10.81
N LEU A 53 -9.93 -4.32 -10.89
CA LEU A 53 -9.61 -5.20 -9.75
C LEU A 53 -8.16 -5.01 -9.28
N LEU A 54 -7.20 -4.95 -10.21
CA LEU A 54 -5.79 -4.70 -9.87
C LEU A 54 -5.60 -3.37 -9.13
N LEU A 55 -6.31 -2.31 -9.53
CA LEU A 55 -6.28 -1.02 -8.86
C LEU A 55 -6.92 -1.09 -7.46
N GLN A 56 -8.01 -1.84 -7.30
CA GLN A 56 -8.65 -2.05 -6.00
C GLN A 56 -7.72 -2.79 -5.01
N GLU A 57 -7.04 -3.85 -5.47
CA GLU A 57 -6.05 -4.59 -4.68
C GLU A 57 -4.86 -3.70 -4.29
N ALA A 58 -4.35 -2.89 -5.23
CA ALA A 58 -3.28 -1.94 -4.96
C ALA A 58 -3.71 -0.88 -3.94
N ALA A 59 -4.92 -0.34 -4.06
CA ALA A 59 -5.48 0.62 -3.12
C ALA A 59 -5.68 0.02 -1.72
N ALA A 60 -6.12 -1.23 -1.62
CA ALA A 60 -6.23 -1.94 -0.35
C ALA A 60 -4.85 -2.13 0.31
N THR A 61 -3.83 -2.46 -0.48
CA THR A 61 -2.45 -2.59 -0.01
C THR A 61 -1.90 -1.28 0.55
N LEU A 62 -2.19 -0.16 -0.10
CA LEU A 62 -1.79 1.18 0.39
C LEU A 62 -2.47 1.55 1.70
N LYS A 63 -3.76 1.23 1.86
CA LYS A 63 -4.52 1.49 3.11
C LYS A 63 -4.01 0.68 4.30
N LEU A 64 -3.54 -0.54 4.07
CA LEU A 64 -2.92 -1.37 5.11
C LEU A 64 -1.56 -0.85 5.59
N GLY A 65 -0.94 0.08 4.84
CA GLY A 65 0.31 0.75 5.20
C GLY A 65 0.14 2.05 5.98
N GLU A 66 -1.09 2.54 6.15
CA GLU A 66 -1.37 3.67 7.05
C GLU A 66 -1.34 3.14 8.49
N PRO A 67 -0.41 3.60 9.36
CA PRO A 67 -0.51 3.30 10.77
C PRO A 67 -1.84 3.87 11.24
N GLU A 68 -2.71 2.99 11.74
CA GLU A 68 -3.93 3.35 12.45
C GLU A 68 -3.59 4.53 13.37
N ALA A 69 -4.11 5.72 13.03
CA ALA A 69 -3.78 6.93 13.73
C ALA A 69 -4.08 6.68 15.21
N ALA A 70 -3.02 6.68 16.04
CA ALA A 70 -3.13 6.44 17.47
C ALA A 70 -4.31 7.26 18.00
N PRO A 71 -5.22 6.66 18.79
CA PRO A 71 -6.39 7.36 19.27
C PRO A 71 -5.93 8.65 19.94
N ALA A 72 -6.43 9.78 19.44
CA ALA A 72 -6.07 11.10 19.94
C ALA A 72 -6.17 11.09 21.47
N PRO A 73 -5.15 11.56 22.20
CA PRO A 73 -5.20 11.55 23.65
C PRO A 73 -6.43 12.33 24.09
N ALA A 74 -7.34 11.63 24.77
CA ALA A 74 -8.51 12.24 25.39
C ALA A 74 -8.03 13.40 26.25
N ASP A 75 -8.58 14.58 25.97
CA ASP A 75 -8.33 15.81 26.71
C ASP A 75 -8.66 15.56 28.19
N THR A 76 -7.64 15.19 28.96
CA THR A 76 -7.75 15.06 30.41
C THR A 76 -7.62 16.47 30.98
N ALA A 77 -8.70 17.23 30.80
CA ALA A 77 -8.95 18.46 31.50
C ALA A 77 -8.95 18.18 33.01
N ALA A 78 -7.87 18.55 33.72
CA ALA A 78 -7.88 19.06 35.10
C ALA A 78 -6.46 19.31 35.63
N ARG A 79 -5.78 20.35 35.16
CA ARG A 79 -4.71 20.98 35.96
C ARG A 79 -5.29 22.23 36.64
N ARG A 80 -5.88 22.04 37.83
CA ARG A 80 -6.17 23.17 38.74
C ARG A 80 -4.84 23.74 39.25
N PRO A 81 -4.59 25.07 39.16
CA PRO A 81 -3.44 25.66 39.81
C PRO A 81 -3.65 25.64 41.34
N ARG A 82 -2.62 25.22 42.08
CA ARG A 82 -2.61 25.29 43.56
C ARG A 82 -2.44 26.76 43.98
N PRO A 83 -3.20 27.26 44.97
CA PRO A 83 -2.95 28.59 45.51
C PRO A 83 -1.64 28.56 46.32
N VAL A 84 -0.76 29.52 46.01
CA VAL A 84 0.49 29.76 46.75
C VAL A 84 0.12 30.43 48.07
N ARG A 85 0.40 29.80 49.22
CA ARG A 85 0.35 30.49 50.52
C ARG A 85 1.56 31.42 50.60
N LEU A 86 1.32 32.72 50.70
CA LEU A 86 2.30 33.66 51.25
C LEU A 86 2.36 33.41 52.75
N SER A 87 3.46 32.83 53.24
CA SER A 87 3.75 32.79 54.66
C SER A 87 4.16 34.19 55.11
N GLU A 88 3.27 34.85 55.83
CA GLU A 88 3.63 35.96 56.72
C GLU A 88 4.69 35.47 57.71
N GLY A 89 5.82 36.16 57.74
CA GLY A 89 6.83 36.04 58.77
C GLY A 89 7.17 37.44 59.26
N LEU A 90 6.42 37.91 60.25
CA LEU A 90 6.85 38.96 61.17
C LEU A 90 8.05 38.42 61.98
N GLN A 91 9.20 39.09 61.87
CA GLN A 91 9.96 39.69 62.98
C GLN A 91 11.24 40.33 62.43
#